data_AF-A0A9C8H5H6-F1
#
_entry.id   AF-A0A9C8H5H6-F1
#
_cell.length_a   1.000
_cell.length_b   1.000
_cell.length_c   1.000
_cell.angle_alpha   90.00
_cell.angle_beta   90.00
_cell.angle_gamma   90.00
#
_symmetry.space_group_name_H-M   'P 1'
#
loop_
_entity.id
_entity.type
_entity.pdbx_description
1 polymer ?
#
loop_
_entity_poly.entity_id
_entity_poly.type
_entity_poly.pdbx_seq_one_letter_code
_entity_poly.pdbx_strand_id
1 'polypeptide(L)'
;IAHGIAHEIRSIEVGKRADLVLWNPAFFGVKPEMVLIGGTIVCAQMGDPNASIPTPQPVYTRPMFGAYGRLLENSAVIFVSEAAQAEGVGGKLELATQTLAVRNTRTIGKRDPILNDATPQIEVNPETYEVRADGELLTCLPAQVLPMTQRYFLF
;
A
#
# COMPACT_ATOMS: atom_id res chain seq x y z
N ILE A 1 6.27 -7.40 5.74
CA ILE A 1 6.79 -8.34 6.76
C ILE A 1 6.21 -9.71 6.45
N ALA A 2 4.90 -9.92 6.68
CA ALA A 2 4.19 -11.17 6.36
C ALA A 2 4.54 -11.81 5.00
N HIS A 3 4.47 -11.02 3.92
CA HIS A 3 4.71 -11.50 2.54
C HIS A 3 6.19 -11.52 2.13
N GLY A 4 7.12 -11.25 3.04
CA GLY A 4 8.55 -11.35 2.74
C GLY A 4 9.15 -10.23 1.87
N ILE A 5 8.37 -9.19 1.56
CA ILE A 5 8.78 -8.07 0.70
C ILE A 5 9.23 -6.81 1.46
N ALA A 6 9.35 -6.89 2.80
CA ALA A 6 9.69 -5.72 3.63
C ALA A 6 11.12 -5.20 3.46
N HIS A 7 11.96 -5.95 2.75
CA HIS A 7 13.29 -5.51 2.38
C HIS A 7 13.28 -4.57 1.17
N GLU A 8 12.20 -4.57 0.37
CA GLU A 8 12.05 -3.72 -0.81
C GLU A 8 11.13 -2.52 -0.54
N ILE A 9 9.98 -2.76 0.11
CA ILE A 9 8.91 -1.76 0.26
C ILE A 9 8.38 -1.70 1.71
N ARG A 10 7.31 -0.92 1.94
CA ARG A 10 6.49 -0.74 3.18
C ARG A 10 6.83 0.51 4.00
N SER A 11 8.07 0.98 3.98
CA SER A 11 8.54 2.05 4.86
C SER A 11 9.58 2.92 4.18
N ILE A 12 9.70 4.16 4.67
CA ILE A 12 10.68 5.14 4.19
C ILE A 12 11.98 4.90 4.94
N GLU A 13 12.83 4.03 4.40
CA GLU A 13 14.14 3.69 4.96
C GLU A 13 15.18 3.64 3.83
N VAL A 14 16.43 4.00 4.15
CA VAL A 14 17.54 3.94 3.18
C VAL A 14 17.72 2.51 2.68
N GLY A 15 17.90 2.37 1.37
CA GLY A 15 18.07 1.06 0.71
C GLY A 15 16.77 0.40 0.25
N LYS A 16 15.61 0.97 0.57
CA LYS A 16 14.31 0.54 0.04
C LYS A 16 13.94 1.30 -1.23
N ARG A 17 12.99 0.73 -1.97
CA ARG A 17 12.41 1.36 -3.16
C ARG A 17 11.73 2.68 -2.81
N ALA A 18 11.86 3.66 -3.69
CA ALA A 18 11.20 4.96 -3.58
C ALA A 18 9.72 4.89 -4.02
N ASP A 19 8.97 4.00 -3.37
CA ASP A 19 7.52 3.86 -3.52
C ASP A 19 6.87 4.74 -2.43
N LEU A 20 6.44 5.94 -2.81
CA LEU A 20 6.06 7.02 -1.88
C LEU A 20 4.67 7.56 -2.23
N VAL A 21 3.95 8.03 -1.22
CA VAL A 21 2.67 8.73 -1.40
C VAL A 21 2.74 10.08 -0.69
N LEU A 22 2.49 11.14 -1.44
CA LEU A 22 2.40 12.50 -0.89
C LEU A 22 0.95 12.84 -0.63
N TRP A 23 0.74 13.52 0.49
CA TRP A 23 -0.57 13.91 0.98
C TRP A 23 -0.56 15.38 1.35
N ASN A 24 -1.55 16.11 0.87
CA ASN A 24 -2.00 17.29 1.58
C ASN A 24 -2.67 16.83 2.90
N PRO A 25 -2.29 17.38 4.07
CA PRO A 25 -2.84 16.97 5.36
C PRO A 25 -4.37 16.96 5.43
N ALA A 26 -5.05 17.87 4.72
CA ALA A 26 -6.51 17.94 4.69
C ALA A 26 -7.17 16.72 4.02
N PHE A 27 -6.42 15.99 3.20
CA PHE A 27 -6.89 14.82 2.43
C PHE A 27 -6.18 13.51 2.83
N PHE A 28 -5.40 13.52 3.91
CA PHE A 28 -4.63 12.36 4.35
C PHE A 28 -5.51 11.11 4.51
N GLY A 29 -5.11 10.02 3.85
CA GLY A 29 -5.83 8.75 3.83
C GLY A 29 -7.09 8.72 2.96
N VAL A 30 -7.46 9.82 2.30
CA VAL A 30 -8.67 9.95 1.46
C VAL A 30 -8.32 10.05 -0.02
N LYS A 31 -7.64 11.14 -0.41
CA LYS A 31 -7.24 11.41 -1.80
C LYS A 31 -5.77 11.81 -1.84
N PRO A 32 -4.86 10.93 -2.32
CA PRO A 32 -3.45 11.27 -2.40
C PRO A 32 -3.22 12.36 -3.43
N GLU A 33 -2.25 13.23 -3.15
CA GLU A 33 -1.86 14.31 -4.06
C GLU A 33 -1.02 13.75 -5.21
N MET A 34 -0.09 12.86 -4.87
CA MET A 34 0.86 12.26 -5.80
C MET A 34 1.30 10.88 -5.30
N VAL A 35 1.42 9.93 -6.21
CA VAL A 35 1.95 8.58 -5.94
C VAL A 35 3.18 8.36 -6.81
N LEU A 36 4.26 7.92 -6.17
CA LEU A 36 5.52 7.56 -6.82
C LEU A 36 5.77 6.07 -6.67
N ILE A 37 6.26 5.45 -7.73
CA ILE A 37 6.76 4.06 -7.74
C ILE A 37 8.15 4.10 -8.36
N GLY A 38 9.13 3.50 -7.69
CA GLY A 38 10.52 3.50 -8.13
C GLY A 38 11.11 4.91 -8.28
N GLY A 39 10.60 5.91 -7.55
CA GLY A 39 11.02 7.31 -7.65
C GLY A 39 10.35 8.10 -8.79
N THR A 40 9.48 7.48 -9.57
CA THR A 40 8.75 8.13 -10.67
C THR A 40 7.29 8.35 -10.30
N ILE A 41 6.72 9.51 -10.62
CA ILE A 41 5.31 9.78 -10.42
C ILE A 41 4.46 8.91 -11.36
N VAL A 42 3.61 8.06 -10.80
CA VAL A 42 2.71 7.17 -11.55
C VAL A 42 1.28 7.71 -11.64
N CYS A 43 0.84 8.46 -10.63
CA CYS A 43 -0.43 9.20 -10.69
C CYS A 43 -0.40 10.43 -9.78
N ALA A 44 -1.22 11.42 -10.12
CA ALA A 44 -1.37 12.65 -9.33
C ALA A 44 -2.77 13.27 -9.52
N GLN A 45 -3.18 14.13 -8.58
CA GLN A 45 -4.31 15.03 -8.78
C GLN A 45 -3.90 16.11 -9.80
N MET A 46 -4.57 16.13 -10.96
CA MET A 46 -4.18 17.00 -12.06
C MET A 46 -5.39 17.68 -12.69
N GLY A 47 -5.27 19.00 -12.88
CA GLY A 47 -6.25 19.88 -13.50
C GLY A 47 -6.40 19.70 -15.01
N ASP A 48 -7.00 20.70 -15.65
CA ASP A 48 -7.16 20.73 -17.11
C ASP A 48 -5.80 20.81 -17.83
N PRO A 49 -5.44 19.83 -18.68
CA PRO A 49 -4.17 19.83 -19.41
C PRO A 49 -4.07 20.93 -20.47
N ASN A 50 -5.18 21.57 -20.87
CA ASN A 50 -5.16 22.70 -21.80
C ASN A 50 -5.10 24.07 -21.08
N ALA A 51 -5.10 24.08 -19.74
CA ALA A 51 -5.00 25.32 -18.99
C ALA A 51 -3.54 25.83 -18.92
N SER A 52 -3.38 27.09 -18.49
CA SER A 52 -2.07 27.75 -18.44
C SER A 52 -1.11 27.19 -17.37
N ILE A 53 -1.63 26.52 -16.35
CA ILE A 53 -0.92 25.91 -15.22
C ILE A 53 -1.67 24.62 -14.79
N PRO A 54 -1.12 23.72 -13.96
CA PRO A 54 -1.73 22.41 -13.68
C PRO A 54 -2.90 22.39 -12.67
N THR A 55 -3.20 23.51 -12.02
CA THR A 55 -4.21 23.65 -10.95
C THR A 55 -5.65 23.99 -11.36
N PRO A 56 -5.95 24.54 -12.56
CA PRO A 56 -7.30 24.85 -13.00
C PRO A 56 -8.17 23.59 -13.12
N GLN A 57 -9.44 23.75 -12.79
CA GLN A 57 -10.41 22.65 -12.78
C GLN A 57 -10.73 22.15 -14.20
N PRO A 58 -11.13 20.86 -14.36
CA PRO A 58 -11.37 19.87 -13.31
C PRO A 58 -10.10 19.14 -12.85
N VAL A 59 -9.89 19.11 -11.54
CA VAL A 59 -8.82 18.34 -10.89
C VAL A 59 -9.34 16.94 -10.52
N TYR A 60 -8.70 15.92 -11.05
CA TYR A 60 -8.95 14.53 -10.70
C TYR A 60 -7.69 13.68 -10.84
N THR A 61 -7.72 12.44 -10.33
CA THR A 61 -6.59 11.52 -10.43
C THR A 61 -6.33 11.18 -11.90
N ARG A 62 -5.12 11.47 -12.38
CA ARG A 62 -4.67 11.09 -13.72
C ARG A 62 -3.41 10.23 -13.64
N PRO A 63 -3.26 9.23 -14.53
CA PRO A 63 -1.97 8.58 -14.76
C PRO A 63 -0.93 9.61 -15.21
N MET A 64 0.30 9.46 -14.71
CA MET A 64 1.46 10.30 -15.02
C MET A 64 2.48 9.48 -15.81
N PHE A 65 3.61 10.09 -16.21
CA PHE A 65 4.60 9.44 -17.08
C PHE A 65 5.09 8.07 -16.56
N GLY A 66 5.18 7.87 -15.24
CA GLY A 66 5.56 6.59 -14.64
C GLY A 66 4.58 5.45 -14.89
N ALA A 67 3.37 5.73 -15.37
CA ALA A 67 2.39 4.73 -15.74
C ALA A 67 2.43 4.34 -17.23
N TYR A 68 3.42 4.82 -18.00
CA TYR A 68 3.45 4.62 -19.45
C TYR A 68 4.76 4.02 -19.98
N GLY A 69 4.63 3.23 -21.05
CA GLY A 69 5.73 2.71 -21.84
C GLY A 69 6.78 1.95 -21.01
N ARG A 70 8.04 2.08 -21.42
CA ARG A 70 9.18 1.45 -20.74
C ARG A 70 9.43 2.00 -19.34
N LEU A 71 8.95 3.21 -19.03
CA LEU A 71 9.12 3.80 -17.71
C LEU A 71 8.28 3.07 -16.65
N LEU A 72 7.08 2.59 -17.01
CA LEU A 72 6.29 1.71 -16.16
C LEU A 72 7.06 0.43 -15.82
N GLU A 73 7.65 -0.20 -16.83
CA GLU A 73 8.37 -1.47 -16.67
C GLU A 73 9.64 -1.32 -15.82
N ASN A 74 10.34 -0.20 -15.95
CA ASN A 74 11.54 0.12 -15.18
C ASN A 74 11.22 0.59 -13.75
N SER A 75 10.04 1.19 -13.54
CA SER A 75 9.65 1.69 -12.22
C SER A 75 9.00 0.58 -11.39
N ALA A 76 8.22 -0.31 -11.99
CA ALA A 76 7.52 -1.40 -11.32
C ALA A 76 8.39 -2.65 -11.10
N VAL A 77 7.92 -3.55 -10.25
CA VAL A 77 8.53 -4.87 -9.99
C VAL A 77 7.46 -5.93 -9.84
N ILE A 78 7.80 -7.17 -10.19
CA ILE A 78 6.96 -8.35 -10.00
C ILE A 78 7.61 -9.22 -8.92
N PHE A 79 6.90 -9.43 -7.81
CA PHE A 79 7.39 -10.32 -6.75
C PHE A 79 7.12 -11.78 -7.10
N VAL A 80 8.15 -12.61 -7.05
CA VAL A 80 8.11 -14.05 -7.35
C VAL A 80 8.75 -14.86 -6.21
N SER A 81 8.59 -16.20 -6.22
CA SER A 81 9.29 -17.05 -5.26
C SER A 81 10.81 -17.01 -5.46
N GLU A 82 11.58 -17.23 -4.39
CA GLU A 82 13.06 -17.35 -4.50
C GLU A 82 13.47 -18.42 -5.53
N ALA A 83 12.77 -19.55 -5.60
CA ALA A 83 13.02 -20.59 -6.59
C ALA A 83 12.81 -20.08 -8.03
N ALA A 84 11.69 -19.40 -8.31
CA ALA A 84 11.40 -18.87 -9.63
C ALA A 84 12.41 -17.79 -10.04
N GLN A 85 12.83 -16.94 -9.10
CA GLN A 85 13.89 -15.96 -9.32
C GLN A 85 15.21 -16.63 -9.69
N ALA A 86 15.63 -17.65 -8.92
CA ALA A 86 16.86 -18.40 -9.15
C ALA A 86 16.84 -19.15 -10.50
N GLU A 87 15.66 -19.62 -10.92
CA GLU A 87 15.44 -20.25 -12.20
C GLU A 87 15.36 -19.27 -13.39
N GLY A 88 15.47 -17.96 -13.16
CA GLY A 88 15.45 -16.95 -14.21
C GLY A 88 14.08 -16.78 -14.87
N VAL A 89 12.99 -16.90 -14.11
CA VAL A 89 11.61 -16.83 -14.64
C VAL A 89 11.35 -15.57 -15.48
N GLY A 90 11.93 -14.42 -15.09
CA GLY A 90 11.79 -13.18 -15.84
C GLY A 90 12.30 -13.29 -17.28
N GLY A 91 13.45 -13.94 -17.48
CA GLY A 91 14.00 -14.18 -18.81
C GLY A 91 13.22 -15.24 -19.58
N LYS A 92 12.85 -16.36 -18.92
CA LYS A 92 12.09 -17.46 -19.53
C LYS A 92 10.72 -17.02 -20.08
N LEU A 93 10.08 -16.06 -19.41
CA LEU A 93 8.78 -15.50 -19.80
C LEU A 93 8.89 -14.17 -20.55
N GLU A 94 10.11 -13.73 -20.88
CA GLU A 94 10.36 -12.46 -21.58
C GLU A 94 9.70 -11.25 -20.90
N LEU A 95 9.68 -11.24 -19.56
CA LEU A 95 9.10 -10.16 -18.78
C LEU A 95 9.95 -8.91 -18.94
N ALA A 96 9.33 -7.82 -19.39
CA ALA A 96 9.98 -6.52 -19.47
C ALA A 96 10.18 -5.89 -18.08
N THR A 97 9.31 -6.21 -17.12
CA THR A 97 9.38 -5.74 -15.73
C THR A 97 10.31 -6.62 -14.90
N GLN A 98 11.13 -6.00 -14.05
CA GLN A 98 12.05 -6.72 -13.18
C GLN A 98 11.28 -7.63 -12.18
N THR A 99 11.82 -8.83 -11.96
CA THR A 99 11.34 -9.75 -10.93
C THR A 99 12.20 -9.65 -9.67
N LEU A 100 11.55 -9.70 -8.50
CA LEU A 100 12.19 -9.67 -7.18
C LEU A 100 11.71 -10.85 -6.33
N ALA A 101 12.61 -11.45 -5.56
CA ALA A 101 12.29 -12.62 -4.75
C ALA A 101 11.60 -12.24 -3.42
N VAL A 102 10.53 -12.96 -3.07
CA VAL A 102 9.98 -12.94 -1.71
C VAL A 102 10.86 -13.79 -0.79
N ARG A 103 11.19 -13.30 0.40
CA ARG A 103 12.06 -14.01 1.36
C ARG A 103 11.61 -13.85 2.80
N ASN A 104 12.09 -14.70 3.71
CA ASN A 104 11.82 -14.56 5.16
C ASN A 104 10.31 -14.61 5.53
N THR A 105 9.57 -15.56 4.95
CA THR A 105 8.12 -15.76 5.19
C THR A 105 7.81 -16.88 6.20
N ARG A 106 8.81 -17.67 6.61
CA ARG A 106 8.67 -18.87 7.46
C ARG A 106 9.28 -18.74 8.85
N THR A 107 10.05 -17.68 9.06
CA THR A 107 10.84 -17.37 10.25
C THR A 107 10.25 -16.20 11.05
N ILE A 108 9.12 -15.68 10.61
CA ILE A 108 8.35 -14.62 11.27
C ILE A 108 7.15 -15.20 12.02
N GLY A 109 6.69 -14.49 13.03
CA GLY A 109 5.49 -14.77 13.82
C GLY A 109 4.82 -13.49 14.30
N LYS A 110 3.94 -13.61 15.29
CA LYS A 110 3.14 -12.48 15.80
C LYS A 110 3.97 -11.38 16.46
N ARG A 111 5.23 -11.65 16.82
CA ARG A 111 6.16 -10.67 17.41
C ARG A 111 6.78 -9.69 16.40
N ASP A 112 6.76 -10.01 15.11
CA ASP A 112 7.45 -9.23 14.07
C ASP A 112 6.67 -8.02 13.50
N PRO A 113 5.31 -8.01 13.50
CA PRO A 113 4.56 -6.80 13.17
C PRO A 113 4.89 -5.62 14.09
N ILE A 114 5.46 -4.58 13.50
CA ILE A 114 5.79 -3.32 14.17
C ILE A 114 4.52 -2.67 14.77
N LEU A 115 4.57 -2.32 16.05
CA LEU A 115 3.48 -1.72 16.85
C LEU A 115 2.21 -2.61 16.97
N ASN A 116 2.26 -3.90 16.61
CA ASN A 116 1.08 -4.78 16.53
C ASN A 116 1.38 -6.23 16.94
N ASP A 117 2.17 -6.42 17.99
CA ASP A 117 2.70 -7.71 18.44
C ASP A 117 1.92 -8.38 19.58
N ALA A 118 0.90 -7.72 20.13
CA ALA A 118 0.09 -8.23 21.24
C ALA A 118 -0.52 -9.62 20.96
N THR A 119 -0.43 -10.51 21.95
CA THR A 119 -0.99 -11.88 21.97
C THR A 119 -1.87 -12.11 23.20
N PRO A 120 -3.02 -11.43 23.33
CA PRO A 120 -3.92 -11.65 24.46
C PRO A 120 -4.58 -13.03 24.41
N GLN A 121 -5.05 -13.52 25.56
CA GLN A 121 -5.95 -14.68 25.59
C GLN A 121 -7.33 -14.24 25.10
N ILE A 122 -7.67 -14.65 23.87
CA ILE A 122 -8.98 -14.37 23.27
C ILE A 122 -9.96 -15.50 23.57
N GLU A 123 -11.11 -15.13 24.11
CA GLU A 123 -12.25 -16.02 24.35
C GLU A 123 -13.47 -15.51 23.60
N VAL A 124 -14.21 -16.41 22.96
CA VAL A 124 -15.47 -16.09 22.27
C VAL A 124 -16.56 -17.00 22.84
N ASN A 125 -17.60 -16.41 23.40
CA ASN A 125 -18.74 -17.18 23.87
C ASN A 125 -19.52 -17.76 22.66
N PRO A 126 -19.76 -19.08 22.58
CA PRO A 126 -20.39 -19.70 21.41
C PRO A 126 -21.89 -19.41 21.27
N GLU A 127 -22.56 -18.96 22.34
CA GLU A 127 -24.00 -18.66 22.35
C GLU A 127 -24.26 -17.17 22.17
N THR A 128 -23.50 -16.31 22.86
CA THR A 128 -23.73 -14.85 22.86
C THR A 128 -22.82 -14.09 21.92
N TYR A 129 -21.75 -14.72 21.43
CA TYR A 129 -20.67 -14.12 20.62
C TYR A 129 -19.92 -12.98 21.32
N GLU A 130 -20.03 -12.87 22.65
CA GLU A 130 -19.18 -11.97 23.43
C GLU A 130 -17.71 -12.34 23.22
N VAL A 131 -16.90 -11.34 22.88
CA VAL A 131 -15.45 -11.50 22.74
C VAL A 131 -14.77 -10.90 23.95
N ARG A 132 -13.87 -11.65 24.59
CA ARG A 132 -13.04 -11.18 25.70
C ARG A 132 -11.57 -11.29 25.37
N ALA A 133 -10.78 -10.31 25.80
CA ALA A 133 -9.33 -10.36 25.81
C ALA A 133 -8.85 -10.27 27.26
N ASP A 134 -8.11 -11.28 27.72
CA ASP A 134 -7.60 -11.34 29.10
C ASP A 134 -8.72 -11.15 30.15
N GLY A 135 -9.91 -11.70 29.85
CA GLY A 135 -11.13 -11.60 30.68
C GLY A 135 -11.97 -10.33 30.46
N GLU A 136 -11.42 -9.30 29.82
CA GLU A 136 -12.12 -8.03 29.56
C GLU A 136 -13.03 -8.11 28.34
N LEU A 137 -14.30 -7.69 28.48
CA LEU A 137 -15.26 -7.67 27.38
C LEU A 137 -14.87 -6.62 26.34
N LEU A 138 -14.63 -7.05 25.10
CA LEU A 138 -14.39 -6.18 23.96
C LEU A 138 -15.72 -5.81 23.31
N THR A 139 -16.12 -4.56 23.44
CA THR A 139 -17.34 -4.03 22.83
C THR A 139 -17.17 -2.58 22.43
N CYS A 140 -17.93 -2.15 21.42
CA CYS A 140 -18.03 -0.75 21.03
C CYS A 140 -19.40 -0.47 20.42
N LEU A 141 -19.84 0.78 20.52
CA LEU A 141 -21.06 1.21 19.84
C LEU A 141 -20.77 1.45 18.34
N PRO A 142 -21.73 1.16 17.46
CA PRO A 142 -21.58 1.49 16.05
C PRO A 142 -21.49 3.01 15.85
N ALA A 143 -20.58 3.45 14.99
CA ALA A 143 -20.45 4.86 14.62
C ALA A 143 -21.61 5.29 13.71
N GLN A 144 -22.25 6.43 14.00
CA GLN A 144 -23.32 6.99 13.16
C GLN A 144 -22.78 7.83 12.00
N VAL A 145 -21.62 8.46 12.19
CA VAL A 145 -20.93 9.30 11.20
C VAL A 145 -19.43 9.05 11.35
N LEU A 146 -18.69 9.08 10.23
CA LEU A 146 -17.25 8.88 10.21
C LEU A 146 -16.53 10.07 9.57
N PRO A 147 -15.30 10.41 10.03
CA PRO A 147 -14.42 11.28 9.26
C PRO A 147 -14.07 10.62 7.93
N MET A 148 -13.42 11.36 7.02
CA MET A 148 -12.93 10.79 5.75
C MET A 148 -14.04 10.22 4.83
N THR A 149 -15.30 10.67 4.97
CA THR A 149 -16.46 10.21 4.18
C THR A 149 -17.13 11.35 3.40
N GLN A 150 -18.38 11.71 3.73
CA GLN A 150 -19.28 12.60 2.97
C GLN A 150 -18.68 13.97 2.62
N ARG A 151 -17.70 14.47 3.39
CA ARG A 151 -17.00 15.72 3.10
C ARG A 151 -16.16 15.66 1.81
N TYR A 152 -15.66 14.48 1.44
CA TYR A 152 -14.59 14.32 0.45
C TYR A 152 -15.06 13.71 -0.87
N PHE A 153 -16.16 12.98 -0.88
CA PHE A 153 -16.63 12.23 -2.03
C PHE A 153 -17.90 12.86 -2.59
N LEU A 154 -17.95 12.97 -3.93
CA LEU A 154 -19.13 13.47 -4.63
C LEU A 154 -20.29 12.47 -4.53
N PHE A 155 -19.96 11.18 -4.44
CA PHE A 155 -20.87 10.04 -4.28
C PHE A 155 -20.26 9.04 -3.31
#